data_AF-A0A672ZVC3-F1
#
_entry.id   AF-A0A672ZVC3-F1
#
_cell.length_a   1.000
_cell.length_b   1.000
_cell.length_c   1.000
_cell.angle_alpha   90.00
_cell.angle_beta   90.00
_cell.angle_gamma   90.00
#
_symmetry.space_group_name_H-M   'P 1'
#
loop_
_entity.id
_entity.type
_entity.pdbx_description
1 polymer ?
#
loop_
_entity_poly.entity_id
_entity_poly.type
_entity_poly.pdbx_seq_one_letter_code
_entity_poly.pdbx_strand_id
1 'polypeptide(L)'
;MKVRSSVLASFILIFEVIGVALFLRGFFPVPVKSSLSSKSKLSDLPAEPVTGRAPNGSRLPQPLFKRVVIMLVDALREDFVFGPSGRIFMPYTRHVVERGSSHSFVAKARPPTVTMPRIKALTTGSIPGFIDVVMNLNSPALLEDNLIWQAKTAGKRIVFYGDDTWVRLFPKHFMEYDGTTSFFVSDYTEVDNNVTRHLDSTLKRDDWDILILHYLGLDHIGHISGPHSSLIQPKLLEMDDILKKIHGALISKEAEGSLPYLLVLCGDHGMSETGSHGGSSEPEVNTPLVLISPAFRRKVGMMKPGVVEQVDLTATLALGLGLPISQNNVGHVIPDVLEETTLRDQLRFLHLNGHQLSCLLKDSMANYEKDAGFEQFRVAEKAHGNWMKLYLEGNTSEVLTNMGKKVLKQYLEALAAMSSALSKQLGKYDMYSMVAGMMFVFQVSTGHCSFFNLIKMKNTFEI
;
A
#
# COMPACT_ATOMS: atom_id res chain seq x y z
N MET A 1 12.22 -16.17 -57.97
CA MET A 1 10.87 -15.66 -57.62
C MET A 1 10.97 -14.19 -57.23
N LYS A 2 10.37 -13.26 -57.99
CA LYS A 2 10.27 -11.86 -57.58
C LYS A 2 9.17 -11.77 -56.52
N VAL A 3 9.56 -11.71 -55.24
CA VAL A 3 8.63 -11.39 -54.16
C VAL A 3 8.11 -9.98 -54.43
N ARG A 4 6.79 -9.82 -54.59
CA ARG A 4 6.19 -8.49 -54.77
C ARG A 4 6.54 -7.63 -53.55
N SER A 5 6.91 -6.37 -53.78
CA SER A 5 7.31 -5.43 -52.71
C SER A 5 6.28 -5.37 -51.56
N SER A 6 5.00 -5.54 -51.87
CA SER A 6 3.92 -5.64 -50.88
C SER A 6 4.04 -6.85 -49.93
N VAL A 7 4.44 -8.02 -50.44
CA VAL A 7 4.61 -9.24 -49.64
C VAL A 7 5.79 -9.08 -48.69
N LEU A 8 6.89 -8.48 -49.16
CA LEU A 8 8.05 -8.18 -48.32
C LEU A 8 7.70 -7.17 -47.21
N ALA A 9 6.97 -6.10 -47.55
CA ALA A 9 6.50 -5.13 -46.57
C ALA A 9 5.58 -5.75 -45.50
N SER A 10 4.68 -6.66 -45.90
CA SER A 10 3.86 -7.42 -44.94
C SER A 10 4.71 -8.27 -43.99
N PHE A 11 5.76 -8.95 -44.49
CA PHE A 11 6.65 -9.73 -43.62
C PHE A 11 7.42 -8.84 -42.63
N ILE A 12 7.94 -7.70 -43.08
CA ILE A 12 8.63 -6.71 -42.23
C ILE A 12 7.71 -6.26 -41.10
N LEU A 13 6.47 -5.86 -41.43
CA LEU A 13 5.48 -5.44 -40.43
C LEU A 13 5.18 -6.55 -39.42
N ILE A 14 5.01 -7.79 -39.88
CA ILE A 14 4.78 -8.94 -38.99
C ILE A 14 5.97 -9.13 -38.03
N PHE A 15 7.21 -9.05 -38.53
CA PHE A 15 8.40 -9.20 -37.68
C PHE A 15 8.58 -8.04 -36.70
N GLU A 16 8.25 -6.80 -37.09
CA GLU A 16 8.21 -5.66 -36.17
C GLU A 16 7.18 -5.87 -35.06
N VAL A 17 5.96 -6.30 -35.41
CA VAL A 17 4.91 -6.61 -34.42
C VAL A 17 5.36 -7.73 -33.47
N ILE A 18 6.01 -8.77 -33.98
CA ILE A 18 6.57 -9.86 -33.14
C ILE A 18 7.68 -9.33 -32.24
N GLY A 19 8.60 -8.52 -32.75
CA GLY A 19 9.69 -7.94 -31.98
C GLY A 19 9.19 -7.03 -30.86
N VAL A 20 8.20 -6.17 -31.17
CA VAL A 20 7.49 -5.35 -30.18
C VAL A 20 6.75 -6.22 -29.17
N ALA A 21 6.02 -7.26 -29.60
CA ALA A 21 5.32 -8.15 -28.69
C ALA A 21 6.26 -8.89 -27.73
N LEU A 22 7.43 -9.36 -28.21
CA LEU A 22 8.48 -9.95 -27.38
C LEU A 22 9.06 -8.94 -26.39
N PHE A 23 9.32 -7.71 -26.85
CA PHE A 23 9.78 -6.64 -25.97
C PHE A 23 8.76 -6.34 -24.87
N LEU A 24 7.48 -6.15 -25.23
CA LEU A 24 6.41 -5.87 -24.28
C LEU A 24 6.20 -7.02 -23.29
N ARG A 25 6.29 -8.28 -23.75
CA ARG A 25 6.27 -9.46 -22.87
C ARG A 25 7.41 -9.44 -21.85
N GLY A 26 8.60 -9.00 -22.26
CA GLY A 26 9.74 -8.89 -21.34
C GLY A 26 9.67 -7.69 -20.41
N PHE A 27 9.14 -6.58 -20.92
CA PHE A 27 9.02 -5.30 -20.22
C PHE A 27 7.91 -5.29 -19.17
N PHE A 28 6.84 -6.07 -19.36
CA PHE A 28 5.79 -6.20 -18.36
C PHE A 28 5.98 -7.50 -17.57
N PRO A 29 6.47 -7.44 -16.31
CA PRO A 29 6.68 -8.62 -15.48
C PRO A 29 5.36 -9.39 -15.27
N VAL A 30 5.47 -10.70 -15.06
CA VAL A 30 4.32 -11.51 -14.64
C VAL A 30 3.83 -10.95 -13.31
N PRO A 31 2.57 -10.53 -13.21
CA PRO A 31 2.07 -9.91 -12.00
C PRO A 31 2.10 -10.90 -10.84
N VAL A 32 2.53 -10.44 -9.66
CA VAL A 32 2.33 -11.15 -8.39
C VAL A 32 0.85 -11.02 -8.04
N LYS A 33 0.04 -11.87 -8.66
CA LYS A 33 -1.41 -11.88 -8.47
C LYS A 33 -1.88 -13.31 -8.32
N SER A 34 -2.55 -13.56 -7.19
CA SER A 34 -3.47 -14.67 -7.11
C SER A 34 -4.65 -14.44 -8.08
N SER A 35 -5.29 -15.52 -8.52
CA SER A 35 -6.38 -15.47 -9.53
C SER A 35 -7.37 -14.33 -9.27
N LEU A 36 -7.64 -13.49 -10.29
CA LEU A 36 -8.48 -12.28 -10.22
C LEU A 36 -9.89 -12.50 -9.63
N SER A 37 -10.37 -13.74 -9.54
CA SER A 37 -11.71 -14.07 -9.01
C SER A 37 -11.75 -14.42 -7.52
N SER A 38 -10.60 -14.69 -6.90
CA SER A 38 -10.55 -15.09 -5.49
C SER A 38 -10.47 -13.86 -4.57
N LYS A 39 -11.16 -13.92 -3.43
CA LYS A 39 -11.12 -12.90 -2.37
C LYS A 39 -10.95 -13.61 -1.04
N SER A 40 -10.10 -13.08 -0.16
CA SER A 40 -9.90 -13.61 1.18
C SER A 40 -11.22 -13.63 1.96
N LYS A 41 -11.47 -14.70 2.71
CA LYS A 41 -12.62 -14.80 3.62
C LYS A 41 -12.15 -15.16 5.03
N LEU A 42 -12.98 -14.83 6.02
CA LEU A 42 -12.72 -15.20 7.41
C LEU A 42 -12.72 -16.72 7.62
N SER A 43 -13.48 -17.46 6.80
CA SER A 43 -13.50 -18.93 6.77
C SER A 43 -12.19 -19.56 6.33
N ASP A 44 -11.36 -18.80 5.60
CA ASP A 44 -10.13 -19.30 4.98
C ASP A 44 -8.93 -19.12 5.93
N LEU A 45 -9.15 -18.50 7.11
CA LEU A 45 -8.10 -18.27 8.08
C LEU A 45 -7.61 -19.58 8.71
N PRO A 46 -6.29 -19.73 8.91
CA PRO A 46 -5.73 -20.96 9.46
C PRO A 46 -6.11 -21.12 10.93
N ALA A 47 -6.17 -22.36 11.39
CA ALA A 47 -6.32 -22.67 12.81
C ALA A 47 -5.17 -22.06 13.65
N GLU A 48 -5.39 -21.88 14.96
CA GLU A 48 -4.31 -21.45 15.85
C GLU A 48 -3.30 -22.61 16.02
N PRO A 49 -1.99 -22.38 15.89
CA PRO A 49 -1.00 -23.45 16.02
C PRO A 49 -1.04 -24.05 17.44
N VAL A 50 -1.31 -25.36 17.54
CA VAL A 50 -1.27 -26.13 18.80
C VAL A 50 -0.68 -27.51 18.55
N THR A 51 0.38 -27.86 19.28
CA THR A 51 0.99 -29.20 19.20
C THR A 51 0.24 -30.19 20.11
N GLY A 52 -0.27 -31.30 19.55
CA GLY A 52 -0.67 -32.50 20.32
C GLY A 52 -2.16 -32.71 20.61
N ARG A 53 -3.00 -31.66 20.57
CA ARG A 53 -4.48 -31.76 20.57
C ARG A 53 -5.06 -30.52 19.89
N ALA A 54 -5.88 -30.70 18.86
CA ALA A 54 -6.61 -29.60 18.23
C ALA A 54 -7.71 -29.12 19.17
N PRO A 55 -7.74 -27.84 19.59
CA PRO A 55 -8.97 -27.28 20.12
C PRO A 55 -9.98 -27.23 18.95
N ASN A 56 -11.24 -27.59 19.22
CA ASN A 56 -12.35 -27.49 18.26
C ASN A 56 -12.74 -26.04 17.92
N GLY A 57 -11.81 -25.07 18.00
CA GLY A 57 -12.07 -23.68 17.67
C GLY A 57 -10.78 -22.87 17.55
N SER A 58 -10.63 -22.17 16.43
CA SER A 58 -9.58 -21.17 16.21
C SER A 58 -9.98 -19.87 16.89
N ARG A 59 -9.25 -19.45 17.94
CA ARG A 59 -9.46 -18.12 18.52
C ARG A 59 -8.89 -17.08 17.56
N LEU A 60 -9.76 -16.20 17.06
CA LEU A 60 -9.33 -14.99 16.37
C LEU A 60 -9.05 -13.88 17.40
N PRO A 61 -8.00 -13.08 17.22
CA PRO A 61 -7.80 -11.88 18.02
C PRO A 61 -9.01 -10.95 17.87
N GLN A 62 -9.33 -10.23 18.95
CA GLN A 62 -10.35 -9.18 18.86
C GLN A 62 -9.80 -8.01 18.03
N PRO A 63 -10.67 -7.26 17.32
CA PRO A 63 -10.27 -6.01 16.69
C PRO A 63 -9.60 -5.08 17.69
N LEU A 64 -8.50 -4.46 17.29
CA LEU A 64 -7.78 -3.46 18.08
C LEU A 64 -8.52 -2.14 18.10
N PHE A 65 -9.17 -1.79 16.99
CA PHE A 65 -9.83 -0.51 16.81
C PHE A 65 -11.29 -0.69 16.43
N LYS A 66 -12.16 0.12 17.03
CA LYS A 66 -13.58 0.18 16.65
C LYS A 66 -13.88 1.27 15.64
N ARG A 67 -13.11 2.36 15.68
CA ARG A 67 -13.19 3.45 14.70
C ARG A 67 -11.83 3.73 14.11
N VAL A 68 -11.80 3.94 12.80
CA VAL A 68 -10.60 4.38 12.10
C VAL A 68 -10.92 5.64 11.32
N VAL A 69 -10.08 6.67 11.45
CA VAL A 69 -10.09 7.84 10.57
C VAL A 69 -8.78 7.84 9.79
N ILE A 70 -8.88 7.85 8.47
CA ILE A 70 -7.73 7.96 7.56
C ILE A 70 -7.76 9.37 6.96
N MET A 71 -6.82 10.21 7.37
CA MET A 71 -6.54 11.50 6.76
C MET A 71 -5.36 11.34 5.81
N LEU A 72 -5.69 11.21 4.52
CA LEU A 72 -4.74 11.16 3.43
C LEU A 72 -4.54 12.58 2.88
N VAL A 73 -3.31 13.05 2.87
CA VAL A 73 -2.94 14.36 2.29
C VAL A 73 -2.07 14.10 1.07
N ASP A 74 -2.58 14.46 -0.11
CA ASP A 74 -1.92 14.23 -1.40
C ASP A 74 -0.57 14.98 -1.43
N ALA A 75 0.46 14.30 -1.93
CA ALA A 75 1.84 14.78 -2.02
C ALA A 75 2.51 15.22 -0.68
N LEU A 76 2.04 14.72 0.46
CA LEU A 76 2.62 15.02 1.77
C LEU A 76 4.01 14.37 1.94
N ARG A 77 5.07 15.20 1.86
CA ARG A 77 6.45 14.80 2.13
C ARG A 77 6.69 14.53 3.62
N GLU A 78 7.54 13.56 3.95
CA GLU A 78 7.87 13.26 5.35
C GLU A 78 8.56 14.42 6.08
N ASP A 79 9.40 15.17 5.37
CA ASP A 79 10.19 16.26 5.95
C ASP A 79 9.34 17.47 6.36
N PHE A 80 8.13 17.60 5.81
CA PHE A 80 7.13 18.57 6.26
C PHE A 80 6.64 18.29 7.69
N VAL A 81 6.73 17.04 8.17
CA VAL A 81 6.30 16.63 9.51
C VAL A 81 7.50 16.35 10.42
N PHE A 82 8.46 15.57 9.92
CA PHE A 82 9.57 15.08 10.73
C PHE A 82 10.82 15.95 10.64
N GLY A 83 10.96 16.71 9.56
CA GLY A 83 12.09 17.59 9.31
C GLY A 83 12.18 18.80 10.25
N PRO A 84 13.22 19.62 10.12
CA PRO A 84 13.48 20.76 11.02
C PRO A 84 12.33 21.77 11.08
N SER A 85 11.66 21.98 9.95
CA SER A 85 10.52 22.91 9.83
C SER A 85 9.18 22.29 10.26
N GLY A 86 9.14 21.02 10.67
CA GLY A 86 7.87 20.36 11.03
C GLY A 86 7.12 21.02 12.19
N ARG A 87 7.83 21.71 13.11
CA ARG A 87 7.20 22.52 14.17
C ARG A 87 6.57 23.82 13.66
N ILE A 88 6.96 24.29 12.49
CA ILE A 88 6.42 25.48 11.84
C ILE A 88 5.26 25.09 10.94
N PHE A 89 5.42 23.99 10.19
CA PHE A 89 4.44 23.53 9.23
C PHE A 89 3.27 22.79 9.87
N MET A 90 3.53 21.87 10.81
CA MET A 90 2.51 21.05 11.47
C MET A 90 2.73 20.95 12.98
N PRO A 91 2.64 22.08 13.72
CA PRO A 91 2.97 22.15 15.15
C PRO A 91 2.19 21.17 16.03
N TYR A 92 0.89 20.97 15.79
CA TYR A 92 0.06 20.06 16.57
C TYR A 92 0.42 18.60 16.30
N THR A 93 0.50 18.21 15.03
CA THR A 93 0.96 16.88 14.60
C THR A 93 2.30 16.56 15.23
N ARG A 94 3.22 17.54 15.17
CA ARG A 94 4.55 17.39 15.76
C ARG A 94 4.50 17.20 17.27
N HIS A 95 3.64 17.93 17.98
CA HIS A 95 3.41 17.73 19.40
C HIS A 95 2.91 16.30 19.72
N VAL A 96 1.95 15.79 18.94
CA VAL A 96 1.42 14.43 19.10
C VAL A 96 2.47 13.36 18.82
N VAL A 97 3.34 13.56 17.83
CA VAL A 97 4.46 12.65 17.53
C VAL A 97 5.49 12.62 18.66
N GLU A 98 5.79 13.77 19.27
CA GLU A 98 6.82 13.89 20.31
C GLU A 98 6.34 13.49 21.72
N ARG A 99 5.04 13.66 22.01
CA ARG A 99 4.51 13.57 23.39
C ARG A 99 3.17 12.84 23.52
N GLY A 100 2.53 12.50 22.41
CA GLY A 100 1.24 11.82 22.40
C GLY A 100 1.36 10.30 22.48
N SER A 101 0.20 9.65 22.47
CA SER A 101 0.07 8.21 22.23
C SER A 101 0.04 7.97 20.73
N SER A 102 1.24 7.87 20.14
CA SER A 102 1.39 7.75 18.69
C SER A 102 2.60 6.91 18.28
N HIS A 103 2.50 6.24 17.13
CA HIS A 103 3.64 5.69 16.39
C HIS A 103 3.85 6.48 15.10
N SER A 104 5.09 6.60 14.66
CA SER A 104 5.46 7.49 13.55
C SER A 104 6.55 6.86 12.70
N PHE A 105 6.32 6.82 11.39
CA PHE A 105 7.20 6.17 10.43
C PHE A 105 7.35 7.03 9.17
N VAL A 106 8.47 6.87 8.48
CA VAL A 106 8.58 7.20 7.07
C VAL A 106 8.05 6.00 6.28
N ALA A 107 6.92 6.17 5.61
CA ALA A 107 6.32 5.16 4.74
C ALA A 107 6.80 5.34 3.30
N LYS A 108 7.41 4.29 2.75
CA LYS A 108 7.95 4.29 1.38
C LYS A 108 6.87 3.95 0.36
N ALA A 109 6.48 4.93 -0.42
CA ALA A 109 5.57 4.81 -1.56
C ALA A 109 6.37 4.38 -2.81
N ARG A 110 6.44 3.07 -3.06
CA ARG A 110 7.17 2.52 -4.22
C ARG A 110 6.66 3.15 -5.53
N PRO A 111 7.51 3.52 -6.48
CA PRO A 111 7.07 4.07 -7.77
C PRO A 111 6.11 3.13 -8.53
N PRO A 112 5.21 3.66 -9.38
CA PRO A 112 5.02 5.08 -9.66
C PRO A 112 4.29 5.81 -8.53
N THR A 113 4.82 6.98 -8.15
CA THR A 113 4.27 7.88 -7.12
C THR A 113 3.17 8.76 -7.72
N VAL A 114 2.09 8.13 -8.18
CA VAL A 114 0.91 8.79 -8.75
C VAL A 114 -0.32 8.39 -7.93
N THR A 115 -1.22 9.34 -7.70
CA THR A 115 -2.38 9.22 -6.81
C THR A 115 -3.18 7.92 -6.98
N MET A 116 -3.73 7.63 -8.16
CA MET A 116 -4.55 6.42 -8.35
C MET A 116 -3.79 5.12 -8.05
N PRO A 117 -2.58 4.87 -8.60
CA PRO A 117 -1.76 3.72 -8.19
C PRO A 117 -1.50 3.65 -6.68
N ARG A 118 -1.25 4.79 -6.01
CA ARG A 118 -0.98 4.82 -4.56
C ARG A 118 -2.22 4.52 -3.72
N ILE A 119 -3.40 5.01 -4.12
CA ILE A 119 -4.68 4.63 -3.50
C ILE A 119 -4.89 3.12 -3.61
N LYS A 120 -4.58 2.51 -4.76
CA LYS A 120 -4.63 1.05 -4.92
C LYS A 120 -3.67 0.39 -3.94
N ALA A 121 -2.41 0.81 -3.89
CA ALA A 121 -1.42 0.23 -2.97
C ALA A 121 -1.84 0.31 -1.49
N LEU A 122 -2.40 1.44 -1.06
CA LEU A 122 -2.90 1.69 0.29
C LEU A 122 -4.13 0.85 0.67
N THR A 123 -4.84 0.30 -0.30
CA THR A 123 -6.08 -0.45 -0.08
C THR A 123 -5.94 -1.95 -0.38
N THR A 124 -5.09 -2.34 -1.32
CA THR A 124 -4.80 -3.75 -1.64
C THR A 124 -3.60 -4.29 -0.88
N GLY A 125 -2.67 -3.41 -0.47
CA GLY A 125 -1.36 -3.81 0.03
C GLY A 125 -0.45 -4.41 -1.05
N SER A 126 -0.81 -4.24 -2.33
CA SER A 126 0.02 -4.66 -3.47
C SER A 126 0.84 -3.48 -4.00
N ILE A 127 2.00 -3.76 -4.58
CA ILE A 127 2.80 -2.72 -5.26
C ILE A 127 2.33 -2.69 -6.73
N PRO A 128 1.68 -1.61 -7.20
CA PRO A 128 1.15 -1.54 -8.56
C PRO A 128 2.29 -1.49 -9.58
N GLY A 129 2.11 -2.24 -10.67
CA GLY A 129 3.03 -2.20 -11.80
C GLY A 129 2.68 -1.11 -12.80
N PHE A 130 3.61 -0.80 -13.72
CA PHE A 130 3.36 0.16 -14.81
C PHE A 130 2.19 -0.27 -15.72
N ILE A 131 1.99 -1.58 -15.90
CA ILE A 131 0.87 -2.12 -16.68
C ILE A 131 -0.48 -1.80 -16.03
N ASP A 132 -0.56 -1.80 -14.70
CA ASP A 132 -1.79 -1.47 -13.99
C ASP A 132 -2.17 -0.02 -14.28
N VAL A 133 -1.22 0.91 -14.37
CA VAL A 133 -1.49 2.31 -14.73
C VAL A 133 -2.15 2.41 -16.11
N VAL A 134 -1.60 1.69 -17.11
CA VAL A 134 -2.09 1.72 -18.49
C VAL A 134 -3.46 1.06 -18.62
N MET A 135 -3.64 -0.12 -18.02
CA MET A 135 -4.89 -0.90 -18.15
C MET A 135 -6.08 -0.24 -17.45
N ASN A 136 -5.82 0.56 -16.41
CA ASN A 136 -6.87 1.23 -15.64
C ASN A 136 -7.39 2.54 -16.27
N LEU A 137 -6.88 2.94 -17.44
CA LEU A 137 -7.39 4.09 -18.19
C LEU A 137 -8.82 3.88 -18.73
N ASN A 138 -9.27 2.62 -18.91
CA ASN A 138 -10.55 2.30 -19.58
C ASN A 138 -11.68 1.86 -18.63
N SER A 139 -11.38 1.43 -17.41
CA SER A 139 -12.38 1.08 -16.38
C SER A 139 -11.74 1.21 -15.00
N PRO A 140 -12.10 2.23 -14.20
CA PRO A 140 -11.40 2.51 -12.96
C PRO A 140 -11.76 1.55 -11.82
N ALA A 141 -12.91 0.87 -11.87
CA ALA A 141 -13.38 0.05 -10.75
C ALA A 141 -12.37 -1.03 -10.34
N LEU A 142 -11.97 -1.03 -9.07
CA LEU A 142 -11.02 -1.99 -8.53
C LEU A 142 -11.76 -3.29 -8.17
N LEU A 143 -11.61 -4.30 -9.03
CA LEU A 143 -12.26 -5.59 -8.85
C LEU A 143 -11.48 -6.55 -7.95
N GLU A 144 -10.20 -6.27 -7.69
CA GLU A 144 -9.33 -7.09 -6.85
C GLU A 144 -9.75 -7.05 -5.37
N ASP A 145 -9.29 -8.02 -4.58
CA ASP A 145 -9.49 -8.00 -3.14
C ASP A 145 -8.77 -6.79 -2.50
N ASN A 146 -9.43 -6.12 -1.56
CA ASN A 146 -8.93 -4.89 -0.94
C ASN A 146 -9.63 -4.61 0.40
N LEU A 147 -9.01 -3.77 1.22
CA LEU A 147 -9.47 -3.40 2.56
C LEU A 147 -10.89 -2.82 2.56
N ILE A 148 -11.24 -2.00 1.56
CA ILE A 148 -12.57 -1.36 1.47
C ILE A 148 -13.65 -2.40 1.19
N TRP A 149 -13.38 -3.34 0.29
CA TRP A 149 -14.22 -4.50 0.01
C TRP A 149 -14.40 -5.37 1.26
N GLN A 150 -13.31 -5.69 1.95
CA GLN A 150 -13.32 -6.51 3.16
C GLN A 150 -14.12 -5.85 4.29
N ALA A 151 -13.91 -4.55 4.50
CA ALA A 151 -14.66 -3.77 5.49
C ALA A 151 -16.16 -3.76 5.16
N LYS A 152 -16.54 -3.48 3.91
CA LYS A 152 -17.95 -3.49 3.48
C LYS A 152 -18.60 -4.87 3.64
N THR A 153 -17.90 -5.92 3.25
CA THR A 153 -18.36 -7.31 3.37
C THR A 153 -18.55 -7.73 4.82
N ALA A 154 -17.69 -7.23 5.72
CA ALA A 154 -17.82 -7.42 7.17
C ALA A 154 -18.89 -6.51 7.82
N GLY A 155 -19.69 -5.80 7.03
CA GLY A 155 -20.77 -4.93 7.51
C GLY A 155 -20.29 -3.61 8.13
N LYS A 156 -19.03 -3.23 7.94
CA LYS A 156 -18.52 -1.93 8.40
C LYS A 156 -19.13 -0.80 7.58
N ARG A 157 -19.42 0.30 8.26
CA ARG A 157 -19.99 1.52 7.70
C ARG A 157 -18.87 2.50 7.37
N ILE A 158 -18.69 2.74 6.07
CA ILE A 158 -17.58 3.53 5.54
C ILE A 158 -18.11 4.85 5.00
N VAL A 159 -17.53 5.96 5.46
CA VAL A 159 -17.80 7.32 4.98
C VAL A 159 -16.55 7.84 4.27
N PHE A 160 -16.71 8.51 3.13
CA PHE A 160 -15.60 9.01 2.31
C PHE A 160 -15.83 10.45 1.83
N TYR A 161 -14.86 11.34 2.00
CA TYR A 161 -14.85 12.65 1.34
C TYR A 161 -13.45 12.93 0.76
N GLY A 162 -13.35 13.36 -0.49
CA GLY A 162 -12.05 13.59 -1.13
C GLY A 162 -12.04 13.35 -2.63
N ASP A 163 -10.86 13.11 -3.20
CA ASP A 163 -10.68 12.90 -4.64
C ASP A 163 -11.66 11.85 -5.22
N ASP A 164 -12.34 12.21 -6.31
CA ASP A 164 -13.37 11.37 -6.95
C ASP A 164 -12.85 10.04 -7.52
N THR A 165 -11.53 9.87 -7.63
CA THR A 165 -10.85 8.60 -7.92
C THR A 165 -11.33 7.50 -6.98
N TRP A 166 -11.48 7.77 -5.67
CA TRP A 166 -11.97 6.77 -4.72
C TRP A 166 -13.38 6.28 -5.07
N VAL A 167 -14.27 7.19 -5.46
CA VAL A 167 -15.65 6.86 -5.85
C VAL A 167 -15.67 5.96 -7.09
N ARG A 168 -14.78 6.24 -8.05
CA ARG A 168 -14.61 5.46 -9.28
C ARG A 168 -13.98 4.09 -9.02
N LEU A 169 -13.00 4.01 -8.12
CA LEU A 169 -12.33 2.75 -7.73
C LEU A 169 -13.25 1.84 -6.91
N PHE A 170 -14.07 2.40 -6.02
CA PHE A 170 -14.89 1.65 -5.05
C PHE A 170 -16.40 1.94 -5.17
N PRO A 171 -17.01 1.73 -6.35
CA PRO A 171 -18.41 2.03 -6.54
C PRO A 171 -19.28 1.22 -5.57
N LYS A 172 -20.25 1.88 -4.92
CA LYS A 172 -21.22 1.29 -3.96
C LYS A 172 -20.62 0.75 -2.65
N HIS A 173 -19.36 1.05 -2.33
CA HIS A 173 -18.75 0.62 -1.07
C HIS A 173 -19.03 1.58 0.09
N PHE A 174 -19.09 2.87 -0.20
CA PHE A 174 -19.34 3.90 0.80
C PHE A 174 -20.84 4.01 1.10
N MET A 175 -21.16 4.12 2.39
CA MET A 175 -22.51 4.40 2.86
C MET A 175 -22.90 5.86 2.62
N GLU A 176 -21.92 6.75 2.75
CA GLU A 176 -22.03 8.18 2.47
C GLU A 176 -20.72 8.63 1.85
N TYR A 177 -20.80 9.42 0.78
CA TYR A 177 -19.60 9.94 0.14
C TYR A 177 -19.83 11.26 -0.60
N ASP A 178 -18.75 12.01 -0.75
CA ASP A 178 -18.69 13.20 -1.61
C ASP A 178 -17.33 13.26 -2.33
N GLY A 179 -17.37 13.30 -3.66
CA GLY A 179 -16.19 13.27 -4.51
C GLY A 179 -15.84 14.66 -5.02
N THR A 180 -14.60 15.07 -4.84
CA THR A 180 -14.04 16.32 -5.36
C THR A 180 -13.28 16.03 -6.65
N THR A 181 -13.56 16.79 -7.71
CA THR A 181 -12.85 16.68 -8.99
C THR A 181 -11.48 17.36 -8.91
N SER A 182 -10.41 16.65 -9.23
CA SER A 182 -9.01 17.12 -9.21
C SER A 182 -8.52 17.73 -10.53
N PHE A 183 -9.41 17.97 -11.49
CA PHE A 183 -9.02 18.38 -12.85
C PHE A 183 -8.38 19.78 -12.93
N PHE A 184 -8.71 20.68 -12.00
CA PHE A 184 -8.23 22.07 -12.02
C PHE A 184 -7.18 22.29 -10.93
N VAL A 185 -5.91 22.06 -11.27
CA VAL A 185 -4.77 22.19 -10.35
C VAL A 185 -4.66 23.60 -9.73
N SER A 186 -5.17 24.64 -10.39
CA SER A 186 -5.19 26.01 -9.86
C SER A 186 -6.05 26.18 -8.59
N ASP A 187 -6.98 25.26 -8.35
CA ASP A 187 -7.84 25.27 -7.17
C ASP A 187 -7.26 24.39 -6.06
N TYR A 188 -6.57 25.00 -5.11
CA TYR A 188 -6.03 24.35 -3.92
C TYR A 188 -6.81 24.69 -2.64
N THR A 189 -7.95 25.38 -2.74
CA THR A 189 -8.73 25.84 -1.57
C THR A 189 -10.12 25.23 -1.56
N GLU A 190 -10.87 25.35 -2.66
CA GLU A 190 -12.23 24.79 -2.72
C GLU A 190 -12.17 23.26 -2.69
N VAL A 191 -11.13 22.64 -3.27
CA VAL A 191 -10.93 21.18 -3.18
C VAL A 191 -10.87 20.68 -1.72
N ASP A 192 -10.21 21.40 -0.83
CA ASP A 192 -10.07 21.02 0.59
C ASP A 192 -11.27 21.46 1.43
N ASN A 193 -11.88 22.62 1.12
CA ASN A 193 -13.16 23.03 1.69
C ASN A 193 -14.25 21.98 1.39
N ASN A 194 -14.21 21.42 0.19
CA ASN A 194 -15.15 20.40 -0.24
C ASN A 194 -15.03 19.13 0.61
N VAL A 195 -13.83 18.76 1.04
CA VAL A 195 -13.65 17.64 1.98
C VAL A 195 -14.10 18.05 3.39
N THR A 196 -13.73 19.25 3.83
CA THR A 196 -13.93 19.72 5.20
C THR A 196 -15.40 20.02 5.55
N ARG A 197 -16.23 20.43 4.58
CA ARG A 197 -17.61 20.91 4.82
C ARG A 197 -18.51 19.90 5.56
N HIS A 198 -18.25 18.60 5.40
CA HIS A 198 -19.02 17.54 6.02
C HIS A 198 -18.48 17.11 7.39
N LEU A 199 -17.20 17.40 7.65
CA LEU A 199 -16.41 16.81 8.73
C LEU A 199 -17.04 17.04 10.11
N ASP A 200 -17.47 18.27 10.40
CA ASP A 200 -18.05 18.61 11.71
C ASP A 200 -19.36 17.86 12.00
N SER A 201 -20.17 17.60 10.96
CA SER A 201 -21.41 16.84 11.10
C SER A 201 -21.14 15.35 11.28
N THR A 202 -20.16 14.82 10.56
CA THR A 202 -19.77 13.41 10.58
C THR A 202 -19.09 13.02 11.88
N LEU A 203 -18.21 13.86 12.43
CA LEU A 203 -17.52 13.60 13.70
C LEU A 203 -18.48 13.57 14.91
N LYS A 204 -19.64 14.23 14.83
CA LYS A 204 -20.67 14.19 15.89
C LYS A 204 -21.47 12.88 15.88
N ARG A 205 -21.53 12.21 14.73
CA ARG A 205 -22.32 10.98 14.54
C ARG A 205 -21.58 9.75 15.05
N ASP A 206 -22.37 8.72 15.36
CA ASP A 206 -21.89 7.41 15.82
C ASP A 206 -22.22 6.26 14.86
N ASP A 207 -22.69 6.62 13.66
CA ASP A 207 -23.22 5.69 12.67
C ASP A 207 -22.18 5.22 11.63
N TRP A 208 -20.89 5.45 11.87
CA TRP A 208 -19.79 5.02 11.00
C TRP A 208 -18.69 4.31 11.79
N ASP A 209 -17.93 3.47 11.08
CA ASP A 209 -16.81 2.69 11.63
C ASP A 209 -15.48 3.11 10.99
N ILE A 210 -15.50 3.55 9.73
CA ILE A 210 -14.34 4.03 8.98
C ILE A 210 -14.68 5.37 8.32
N LEU A 211 -13.87 6.39 8.55
CA LEU A 211 -13.93 7.69 7.86
C LEU A 211 -12.64 7.88 7.06
N ILE A 212 -12.76 8.14 5.77
CA ILE A 212 -11.63 8.40 4.88
C ILE A 212 -11.76 9.83 4.35
N LEU A 213 -10.71 10.62 4.52
CA LEU A 213 -10.58 11.99 4.03
C LEU A 213 -9.37 12.04 3.11
N HIS A 214 -9.54 12.54 1.89
CA HIS A 214 -8.43 12.70 0.94
C HIS A 214 -8.34 14.16 0.48
N TYR A 215 -7.36 14.89 1.01
CA TYR A 215 -7.10 16.30 0.74
C TYR A 215 -6.11 16.46 -0.41
N LEU A 216 -6.36 17.42 -1.31
CA LEU A 216 -5.64 17.56 -2.58
C LEU A 216 -4.86 18.87 -2.69
N GLY A 217 -5.23 19.89 -1.91
CA GLY A 217 -4.71 21.24 -2.10
C GLY A 217 -3.19 21.36 -1.96
N LEU A 218 -2.56 20.46 -1.19
CA LEU A 218 -1.10 20.44 -1.05
C LEU A 218 -0.39 20.03 -2.35
N ASP A 219 -0.85 18.96 -3.01
CA ASP A 219 -0.31 18.52 -4.31
C ASP A 219 -0.51 19.59 -5.38
N HIS A 220 -1.71 20.19 -5.41
CA HIS A 220 -2.03 21.28 -6.33
C HIS A 220 -1.06 22.48 -6.19
N ILE A 221 -0.74 22.88 -4.95
CA ILE A 221 0.28 23.92 -4.70
C ILE A 221 1.66 23.47 -5.17
N GLY A 222 2.01 22.21 -4.91
CA GLY A 222 3.24 21.57 -5.39
C GLY A 222 3.39 21.72 -6.90
N HIS A 223 2.39 21.34 -7.68
CA HIS A 223 2.41 21.47 -9.14
C HIS A 223 2.50 22.91 -9.65
N ILE A 224 1.88 23.87 -8.98
CA ILE A 224 1.91 25.29 -9.40
C ILE A 224 3.27 25.93 -9.09
N SER A 225 3.83 25.66 -7.91
CA SER A 225 4.87 26.51 -7.32
C SER A 225 5.98 25.78 -6.57
N GLY A 226 5.90 24.45 -6.47
CA GLY A 226 6.90 23.62 -5.82
C GLY A 226 6.82 23.59 -4.28
N PRO A 227 7.60 22.68 -3.65
CA PRO A 227 7.56 22.43 -2.20
C PRO A 227 8.11 23.56 -1.33
N HIS A 228 8.80 24.56 -1.93
CA HIS A 228 9.39 25.71 -1.22
C HIS A 228 8.56 26.99 -1.36
N SER A 229 7.37 26.89 -1.96
CA SER A 229 6.46 28.01 -2.12
C SER A 229 5.99 28.57 -0.77
N SER A 230 5.76 29.88 -0.72
CA SER A 230 5.18 30.55 0.47
C SER A 230 3.76 30.07 0.78
N LEU A 231 3.11 29.37 -0.16
CA LEU A 231 1.79 28.76 0.02
C LEU A 231 1.82 27.42 0.79
N ILE A 232 2.98 26.75 0.86
CA ILE A 232 3.12 25.44 1.52
C ILE A 232 2.87 25.54 3.03
N GLN A 233 3.45 26.54 3.69
CA GLN A 233 3.28 26.69 5.15
C GLN A 233 1.81 26.92 5.55
N PRO A 234 1.07 27.90 4.97
CA PRO A 234 -0.36 28.06 5.26
C PRO A 234 -1.17 26.79 5.01
N LYS A 235 -0.89 26.07 3.91
CA LYS A 235 -1.59 24.82 3.59
C LYS A 235 -1.31 23.71 4.61
N LEU A 236 -0.07 23.55 5.05
CA LEU A 236 0.28 22.56 6.07
C LEU A 236 -0.33 22.91 7.45
N LEU A 237 -0.44 24.20 7.78
CA LEU A 237 -1.16 24.64 8.98
C LEU A 237 -2.65 24.32 8.91
N GLU A 238 -3.27 24.48 7.74
CA GLU A 238 -4.66 24.05 7.52
C GLU A 238 -4.83 22.53 7.76
N MET A 239 -3.95 21.71 7.20
CA MET A 239 -3.97 20.26 7.43
C MET A 239 -3.73 19.90 8.90
N ASP A 240 -2.85 20.62 9.59
CA ASP A 240 -2.56 20.43 11.01
C ASP A 240 -3.78 20.76 11.90
N ASP A 241 -4.51 21.83 11.57
CA ASP A 241 -5.74 22.22 12.26
C ASP A 241 -6.88 21.22 12.02
N ILE A 242 -6.98 20.65 10.82
CA ILE A 242 -7.92 19.58 10.52
C ILE A 242 -7.58 18.31 11.33
N LEU A 243 -6.31 17.90 11.38
CA LEU A 243 -5.89 16.77 12.21
C LEU A 243 -6.24 17.00 13.68
N LYS A 244 -5.96 18.20 14.19
CA LYS A 244 -6.29 18.61 15.56
C LYS A 244 -7.77 18.53 15.86
N LYS A 245 -8.61 19.00 14.94
CA LYS A 245 -10.07 18.92 15.04
C LYS A 245 -10.54 17.46 15.13
N ILE A 246 -10.06 16.60 14.23
CA ILE A 246 -10.41 15.16 14.22
C ILE A 246 -9.97 14.51 15.53
N HIS A 247 -8.72 14.73 15.94
CA HIS A 247 -8.18 14.13 17.15
C HIS A 247 -8.97 14.57 18.40
N GLY A 248 -9.30 15.87 18.53
CA GLY A 248 -10.11 16.37 19.64
C GLY A 248 -11.51 15.76 19.71
N ALA A 249 -12.16 15.58 18.55
CA ALA A 249 -13.47 14.92 18.49
C ALA A 249 -13.39 13.44 18.90
N LEU A 250 -12.34 12.72 18.47
CA LEU A 250 -12.12 11.32 18.82
C LEU A 250 -11.82 11.13 20.32
N ILE A 251 -11.01 12.00 20.93
CA ILE A 251 -10.77 12.01 22.39
C ILE A 251 -12.10 12.20 23.15
N SER A 252 -12.95 13.12 22.67
CA SER A 252 -14.24 13.39 23.31
C SER A 252 -15.16 12.17 23.27
N LYS A 253 -15.17 11.44 22.15
CA LYS A 253 -15.96 10.21 21.97
C LYS A 253 -15.40 9.01 22.75
N GLU A 254 -14.07 8.89 22.87
CA GLU A 254 -13.46 7.82 23.64
C GLU A 254 -13.89 7.84 25.11
N ALA A 255 -13.99 9.05 25.70
CA ALA A 255 -14.44 9.24 27.08
C ALA A 255 -15.87 8.71 27.34
N GLU A 256 -16.65 8.42 26.29
CA GLU A 256 -18.00 7.87 26.35
C GLU A 256 -18.02 6.31 26.39
N GLY A 257 -16.87 5.63 26.34
CA GLY A 257 -16.75 4.19 26.65
C GLY A 257 -16.67 3.21 25.46
N SER A 258 -16.16 3.64 24.30
CA SER A 258 -15.94 2.77 23.13
C SER A 258 -14.52 2.16 23.10
N LEU A 259 -14.36 0.98 22.46
CA LEU A 259 -13.05 0.46 22.01
C LEU A 259 -12.25 1.57 21.30
N PRO A 260 -10.90 1.58 21.40
CA PRO A 260 -10.09 2.73 21.03
C PRO A 260 -10.19 3.03 19.53
N TYR A 261 -10.04 4.31 19.20
CA TYR A 261 -9.96 4.76 17.81
C TYR A 261 -8.52 4.64 17.29
N LEU A 262 -8.38 4.66 15.97
CA LEU A 262 -7.11 4.91 15.30
C LEU A 262 -7.28 6.10 14.35
N LEU A 263 -6.48 7.15 14.53
CA LEU A 263 -6.33 8.23 13.58
C LEU A 263 -5.02 8.02 12.81
N VAL A 264 -5.14 7.89 11.49
CA VAL A 264 -4.02 7.72 10.56
C VAL A 264 -3.85 9.02 9.79
N LEU A 265 -2.68 9.64 9.91
CA LEU A 265 -2.22 10.67 8.97
C LEU A 265 -1.20 10.02 8.02
N CYS A 266 -1.44 10.08 6.72
CA CYS A 266 -0.49 9.62 5.72
C CYS A 266 -0.51 10.43 4.43
N GLY A 267 0.54 10.28 3.64
CA GLY A 267 0.57 10.66 2.23
C GLY A 267 0.44 9.44 1.33
N ASP A 268 -0.08 9.65 0.12
CA ASP A 268 -0.09 8.65 -0.95
C ASP A 268 1.25 8.66 -1.71
N HIS A 269 1.84 9.83 -1.91
CA HIS A 269 3.22 10.10 -2.29
C HIS A 269 3.69 11.42 -1.66
N GLY A 270 4.95 11.78 -1.91
CA GLY A 270 5.46 13.14 -1.69
C GLY A 270 5.57 13.91 -3.00
N MET A 271 6.49 14.88 -3.08
CA MET A 271 6.74 15.65 -4.31
C MET A 271 8.22 15.95 -4.48
N SER A 272 8.69 16.03 -5.72
CA SER A 272 10.04 16.40 -6.08
C SER A 272 10.34 17.86 -5.72
N GLU A 273 11.61 18.25 -5.78
CA GLU A 273 12.05 19.64 -5.57
C GLU A 273 11.46 20.62 -6.59
N THR A 274 10.97 20.13 -7.73
CA THR A 274 10.30 20.96 -8.75
C THR A 274 8.77 20.90 -8.66
N GLY A 275 8.20 20.24 -7.65
CA GLY A 275 6.75 20.10 -7.51
C GLY A 275 6.11 19.09 -8.47
N SER A 276 6.89 18.12 -8.96
CA SER A 276 6.38 17.00 -9.77
C SER A 276 6.34 15.73 -8.92
N HIS A 277 5.63 14.72 -9.39
CA HIS A 277 5.66 13.37 -8.81
C HIS A 277 5.57 12.31 -9.93
N GLY A 278 5.45 11.02 -9.57
CA GLY A 278 5.44 9.88 -10.48
C GLY A 278 6.79 9.16 -10.62
N GLY A 279 7.87 9.79 -10.16
CA GLY A 279 9.23 9.27 -10.19
C GLY A 279 9.61 8.45 -8.96
N SER A 280 10.90 8.47 -8.64
CA SER A 280 11.51 7.65 -7.59
C SER A 280 12.51 8.42 -6.71
N SER A 281 12.49 9.75 -6.75
CA SER A 281 13.35 10.54 -5.85
C SER A 281 12.91 10.36 -4.39
N GLU A 282 13.83 10.53 -3.44
CA GLU A 282 13.49 10.35 -2.02
C GLU A 282 12.32 11.24 -1.56
N PRO A 283 12.24 12.54 -1.93
CA PRO A 283 11.10 13.38 -1.58
C PRO A 283 9.76 12.92 -2.17
N GLU A 284 9.76 12.22 -3.31
CA GLU A 284 8.54 11.66 -3.91
C GLU A 284 8.10 10.37 -3.21
N VAL A 285 9.05 9.55 -2.76
CA VAL A 285 8.79 8.20 -2.23
C VAL A 285 8.54 8.23 -0.72
N ASN A 286 9.17 9.14 0.01
CA ASN A 286 9.11 9.17 1.47
C ASN A 286 7.95 10.05 1.96
N THR A 287 6.93 9.41 2.51
CA THR A 287 5.74 10.05 3.09
C THR A 287 5.71 9.84 4.60
N PRO A 288 5.07 10.73 5.38
CA PRO A 288 4.86 10.47 6.79
C PRO A 288 3.73 9.45 6.95
N LEU A 289 3.87 8.58 7.95
CA LEU A 289 2.79 7.77 8.50
C LEU A 289 2.76 7.98 10.00
N VAL A 290 1.70 8.63 10.50
CA VAL A 290 1.48 8.87 11.92
C VAL A 290 0.21 8.15 12.35
N LEU A 291 0.36 7.22 13.30
CA LEU A 291 -0.71 6.43 13.89
C LEU A 291 -0.97 6.95 15.29
N ILE A 292 -2.17 7.46 15.56
CA ILE A 292 -2.54 8.08 16.83
C ILE A 292 -3.68 7.27 17.44
N SER A 293 -3.50 6.77 18.65
CA SER A 293 -4.51 5.99 19.36
C SER A 293 -4.26 6.01 20.86
N PRO A 294 -5.30 6.08 21.71
CA PRO A 294 -5.17 5.88 23.15
C PRO A 294 -4.71 4.46 23.51
N ALA A 295 -4.80 3.50 22.57
CA ALA A 295 -4.26 2.15 22.74
C ALA A 295 -2.72 2.12 22.78
N PHE A 296 -2.04 3.19 22.37
CA PHE A 296 -0.58 3.26 22.33
C PHE A 296 -0.02 3.90 23.60
N ARG A 297 1.21 3.51 23.96
CA ARG A 297 1.94 4.17 25.04
C ARG A 297 2.25 5.61 24.67
N ARG A 298 2.08 6.50 25.66
CA ARG A 298 2.48 7.89 25.52
C ARG A 298 4.00 8.00 25.46
N LYS A 299 4.52 8.67 24.44
CA LYS A 299 5.96 8.87 24.25
C LYS A 299 6.55 9.87 25.25
N VAL A 300 7.83 9.67 25.57
CA VAL A 300 8.65 10.59 26.36
C VAL A 300 9.75 11.15 25.45
N GLY A 301 9.39 12.08 24.57
CA GLY A 301 10.32 12.78 23.69
C GLY A 301 10.34 12.27 22.25
N MET A 302 11.10 12.98 21.40
CA MET A 302 11.20 12.64 19.99
C MET A 302 12.04 11.38 19.79
N MET A 303 11.43 10.36 19.22
CA MET A 303 12.15 9.22 18.65
C MET A 303 12.29 9.45 17.14
N LYS A 304 13.42 9.01 16.58
CA LYS A 304 13.57 8.97 15.12
C LYS A 304 12.46 8.07 14.54
N PRO A 305 11.69 8.54 13.54
CA PRO A 305 10.68 7.70 12.91
C PRO A 305 11.31 6.41 12.35
N GLY A 306 10.62 5.29 12.55
CA GLY A 306 10.97 4.04 11.87
C GLY A 306 10.74 4.15 10.36
N VAL A 307 11.14 3.14 9.60
CA VAL A 307 10.87 3.07 8.15
C VAL A 307 10.00 1.84 7.88
N VAL A 308 8.92 2.04 7.15
CA VAL A 308 7.99 0.98 6.72
C VAL A 308 7.72 1.11 5.23
N GLU A 309 7.20 0.06 4.60
CA GLU A 309 6.64 0.17 3.25
C GLU A 309 5.20 0.67 3.34
N GLN A 310 4.76 1.49 2.39
CA GLN A 310 3.39 2.04 2.41
C GLN A 310 2.31 0.92 2.44
N VAL A 311 2.60 -0.22 1.81
CA VAL A 311 1.71 -1.38 1.75
C VAL A 311 1.52 -2.07 3.12
N ASP A 312 2.44 -1.89 4.06
CA ASP A 312 2.36 -2.47 5.42
C ASP A 312 1.13 -1.95 6.20
N LEU A 313 0.67 -0.73 5.86
CA LEU A 313 -0.54 -0.15 6.43
C LEU A 313 -1.79 -1.00 6.15
N THR A 314 -1.87 -1.64 4.97
CA THR A 314 -3.05 -2.43 4.59
C THR A 314 -3.22 -3.65 5.50
N ALA A 315 -2.15 -4.45 5.68
CA ALA A 315 -2.15 -5.60 6.58
C ALA A 315 -2.44 -5.19 8.02
N THR A 316 -1.87 -4.06 8.45
CA THR A 316 -2.04 -3.50 9.79
C THR A 316 -3.49 -3.10 10.06
N LEU A 317 -4.13 -2.38 9.13
CA LEU A 317 -5.53 -1.98 9.25
C LEU A 317 -6.48 -3.18 9.18
N ALA A 318 -6.22 -4.14 8.28
CA ALA A 318 -7.04 -5.35 8.19
C ALA A 318 -7.07 -6.10 9.52
N LEU A 319 -5.90 -6.41 10.09
CA LEU A 319 -5.81 -7.07 11.39
C LEU A 319 -6.38 -6.22 12.54
N GLY A 320 -6.08 -4.91 12.55
CA GLY A 320 -6.57 -3.98 13.57
C GLY A 320 -8.10 -3.83 13.58
N LEU A 321 -8.76 -4.04 12.44
CA LEU A 321 -10.22 -4.02 12.30
C LEU A 321 -10.89 -5.40 12.41
N GLY A 322 -10.10 -6.47 12.56
CA GLY A 322 -10.57 -7.86 12.56
C GLY A 322 -11.09 -8.33 11.19
N LEU A 323 -10.47 -7.84 10.11
CA LEU A 323 -10.79 -8.16 8.73
C LEU A 323 -9.76 -9.15 8.15
N PRO A 324 -10.14 -9.97 7.14
CA PRO A 324 -9.17 -10.70 6.34
C PRO A 324 -8.18 -9.75 5.66
N ILE A 325 -6.90 -10.14 5.61
CA ILE A 325 -5.89 -9.43 4.82
C ILE A 325 -6.16 -9.71 3.34
N SER A 326 -6.10 -8.67 2.50
CA SER A 326 -6.29 -8.82 1.05
C SER A 326 -5.36 -9.89 0.49
N GLN A 327 -5.86 -10.71 -0.43
CA GLN A 327 -5.11 -11.84 -0.98
C GLN A 327 -3.78 -11.43 -1.64
N ASN A 328 -3.75 -10.28 -2.33
CA ASN A 328 -2.56 -9.79 -3.04
C ASN A 328 -1.70 -8.85 -2.20
N ASN A 329 -1.96 -8.73 -0.90
CA ASN A 329 -1.16 -7.91 0.00
C ASN A 329 0.26 -8.49 0.13
N VAL A 330 1.27 -7.69 -0.18
CA VAL A 330 2.69 -8.02 0.06
C VAL A 330 3.22 -7.39 1.35
N GLY A 331 2.47 -6.46 1.96
CA GLY A 331 2.84 -5.80 3.21
C GLY A 331 2.79 -6.72 4.42
N HIS A 332 3.47 -6.33 5.48
CA HIS A 332 3.44 -7.01 6.77
C HIS A 332 2.97 -6.07 7.87
N VAL A 333 2.38 -6.62 8.93
CA VAL A 333 1.85 -5.84 10.05
C VAL A 333 2.96 -5.02 10.72
N ILE A 334 2.66 -3.75 11.00
CA ILE A 334 3.54 -2.85 11.74
C ILE A 334 3.57 -3.29 13.21
N PRO A 335 4.70 -3.81 13.74
CA PRO A 335 4.72 -4.48 15.04
C PRO A 335 4.37 -3.55 16.21
N ASP A 336 4.76 -2.28 16.11
CA ASP A 336 4.47 -1.22 17.08
C ASP A 336 2.98 -1.16 17.46
N VAL A 337 2.08 -1.38 16.50
CA VAL A 337 0.62 -1.35 16.71
C VAL A 337 0.15 -2.46 17.65
N LEU A 338 0.94 -3.52 17.80
CA LEU A 338 0.61 -4.71 18.59
C LEU A 338 1.28 -4.70 19.98
N GLU A 339 2.16 -3.73 20.30
CA GLU A 339 3.01 -3.76 21.49
C GLU A 339 2.25 -3.90 22.81
N GLU A 340 1.09 -3.24 22.92
CA GLU A 340 0.25 -3.29 24.11
C GLU A 340 -0.72 -4.48 24.15
N THR A 341 -0.72 -5.34 23.13
CA THR A 341 -1.52 -6.56 23.11
C THR A 341 -0.82 -7.71 23.83
N THR A 342 -1.56 -8.74 24.22
CA THR A 342 -0.97 -9.92 24.88
C THR A 342 -0.02 -10.64 23.94
N LEU A 343 1.02 -11.29 24.47
CA LEU A 343 1.98 -12.04 23.64
C LEU A 343 1.30 -13.11 22.77
N ARG A 344 0.22 -13.74 23.27
CA ARG A 344 -0.59 -14.69 22.48
C ARG A 344 -1.23 -14.00 21.27
N ASP A 345 -1.83 -12.83 21.48
CA ASP A 345 -2.48 -12.09 20.39
C ASP A 345 -1.43 -11.58 19.40
N GLN A 346 -0.28 -11.07 19.85
CA GLN A 346 0.84 -10.70 18.97
C GLN A 346 1.27 -11.88 18.07
N LEU A 347 1.53 -13.05 18.67
CA LEU A 347 1.89 -14.26 17.91
C LEU A 347 0.79 -14.68 16.95
N ARG A 348 -0.49 -14.53 17.33
CA ARG A 348 -1.63 -14.86 16.48
C ARG A 348 -1.77 -13.90 15.31
N PHE A 349 -1.62 -12.60 15.51
CA PHE A 349 -1.62 -11.61 14.42
C PHE A 349 -0.51 -11.88 13.40
N LEU A 350 0.73 -12.11 13.88
CA LEU A 350 1.86 -12.43 13.01
C LEU A 350 1.66 -13.75 12.26
N HIS A 351 1.08 -14.75 12.90
CA HIS A 351 0.74 -16.01 12.26
C HIS A 351 -0.27 -15.84 11.12
N LEU A 352 -1.34 -15.05 11.34
CA LEU A 352 -2.36 -14.79 10.30
C LEU A 352 -1.75 -14.07 9.08
N ASN A 353 -0.90 -13.07 9.31
CA ASN A 353 -0.24 -12.36 8.23
C ASN A 353 0.81 -13.23 7.52
N GLY A 354 1.61 -14.00 8.27
CA GLY A 354 2.56 -14.95 7.71
C GLY A 354 1.88 -16.01 6.86
N HIS A 355 0.70 -16.51 7.28
CA HIS A 355 -0.08 -17.44 6.48
C HIS A 355 -0.54 -16.81 5.17
N GLN A 356 -1.09 -15.60 5.19
CA GLN A 356 -1.50 -14.90 3.97
C GLN A 356 -0.31 -14.70 3.00
N LEU A 357 0.84 -14.24 3.49
CA LEU A 357 2.05 -14.10 2.67
C LEU A 357 2.54 -15.45 2.13
N SER A 358 2.42 -16.52 2.91
CA SER A 358 2.80 -17.88 2.49
C SER A 358 1.91 -18.39 1.35
N CYS A 359 0.61 -18.11 1.39
CA CYS A 359 -0.33 -18.41 0.32
C CYS A 359 0.02 -17.61 -0.94
N LEU A 360 0.29 -16.30 -0.79
CA LEU A 360 0.66 -15.46 -1.93
C LEU A 360 2.00 -15.91 -2.56
N LEU A 361 2.98 -16.30 -1.75
CA LEU A 361 4.24 -16.88 -2.24
C LEU A 361 4.00 -18.16 -3.02
N LYS A 362 3.16 -19.07 -2.51
CA LYS A 362 2.79 -20.31 -3.19
C LYS A 362 2.15 -20.05 -4.55
N ASP A 363 1.24 -19.08 -4.61
CA ASP A 363 0.55 -18.71 -5.86
C ASP A 363 1.49 -18.02 -6.86
N SER A 364 2.54 -17.36 -6.39
CA SER A 364 3.42 -16.51 -7.22
C SER A 364 4.76 -17.17 -7.59
N MET A 365 5.18 -18.23 -6.90
CA MET A 365 6.53 -18.80 -7.03
C MET A 365 6.52 -20.33 -7.14
N ALA A 366 7.00 -20.87 -8.26
CA ALA A 366 7.05 -22.33 -8.49
C ALA A 366 7.89 -23.11 -7.46
N ASN A 367 8.94 -22.49 -6.89
CA ASN A 367 9.81 -23.10 -5.88
C ASN A 367 9.69 -22.38 -4.52
N TYR A 368 8.48 -21.91 -4.16
CA TYR A 368 8.24 -21.18 -2.90
C TYR A 368 8.72 -21.93 -1.65
N GLU A 369 8.71 -23.26 -1.67
CA GLU A 369 9.17 -24.13 -0.57
C GLU A 369 10.67 -23.97 -0.27
N LYS A 370 11.46 -23.46 -1.22
CA LYS A 370 12.88 -23.18 -1.03
C LYS A 370 13.15 -21.74 -0.63
N ASP A 371 12.10 -20.91 -0.51
CA ASP A 371 12.25 -19.52 -0.07
C ASP A 371 12.64 -19.47 1.40
N ALA A 372 13.65 -18.65 1.71
CA ALA A 372 14.18 -18.54 3.07
C ALA A 372 13.14 -17.98 4.06
N GLY A 373 12.29 -17.05 3.62
CA GLY A 373 11.23 -16.49 4.46
C GLY A 373 10.13 -17.50 4.74
N PHE A 374 9.75 -18.31 3.74
CA PHE A 374 8.79 -19.39 3.92
C PHE A 374 9.30 -20.46 4.92
N GLU A 375 10.56 -20.88 4.80
CA GLU A 375 11.17 -21.82 5.74
C GLU A 375 11.22 -21.26 7.16
N GLN A 376 11.61 -19.98 7.32
CA GLN A 376 11.58 -19.30 8.61
C GLN A 376 10.16 -19.23 9.20
N PHE A 377 9.15 -18.99 8.37
CA PHE A 377 7.75 -18.99 8.80
C PHE A 377 7.32 -20.35 9.32
N ARG A 378 7.66 -21.44 8.63
CA ARG A 378 7.35 -22.82 9.07
C ARG A 378 8.03 -23.17 10.40
N VAL A 379 9.26 -22.72 10.59
CA VAL A 379 9.99 -22.86 11.86
C VAL A 379 9.28 -22.08 12.98
N ALA A 380 8.88 -20.84 12.73
CA ALA A 380 8.15 -20.00 13.68
C ALA A 380 6.77 -20.58 14.02
N GLU A 381 6.04 -21.10 13.04
CA GLU A 381 4.73 -21.76 13.20
C GLU A 381 4.82 -22.99 14.11
N LYS A 382 5.82 -23.85 13.88
CA LYS A 382 6.07 -25.01 14.74
C LYS A 382 6.46 -24.59 16.16
N ALA A 383 7.31 -23.57 16.29
CA ALA A 383 7.72 -23.05 17.60
C ALA A 383 6.54 -22.41 18.36
N HIS A 384 5.63 -21.74 17.65
CA HIS A 384 4.38 -21.21 18.19
C HIS A 384 3.49 -22.34 18.72
N GLY A 385 3.30 -23.43 17.97
CA GLY A 385 2.53 -24.58 18.45
C GLY A 385 3.07 -25.20 19.75
N ASN A 386 4.40 -25.27 19.88
CA ASN A 386 5.06 -25.73 21.11
C ASN A 386 4.90 -24.75 22.27
N TRP A 387 5.01 -23.44 21.99
CA TRP A 387 4.74 -22.39 22.97
C TRP A 387 3.30 -22.44 23.47
N MET A 388 2.34 -22.60 22.56
CA MET A 388 0.92 -22.67 22.88
C MET A 388 0.60 -23.87 23.76
N LYS A 389 1.22 -25.03 23.50
CA LYS A 389 1.06 -26.22 24.36
C LYS A 389 1.42 -25.91 25.82
N LEU A 390 2.60 -25.34 26.07
CA LEU A 390 3.05 -24.99 27.42
C LEU A 390 2.21 -23.88 28.05
N TYR A 391 1.78 -22.91 27.24
CA TYR A 391 0.89 -21.83 27.68
C TYR A 391 -0.47 -22.36 28.16
N LEU A 392 -1.08 -23.30 27.43
CA LEU A 392 -2.36 -23.91 27.78
C LEU A 392 -2.26 -24.88 28.97
N GLU A 393 -1.09 -25.45 29.23
CA GLU A 393 -0.80 -26.23 30.45
C GLU A 393 -0.65 -25.34 31.71
N GLY A 394 -0.80 -24.02 31.59
CA GLY A 394 -0.77 -23.08 32.70
C GLY A 394 0.64 -22.69 33.16
N ASN A 395 1.66 -22.93 32.34
CA ASN A 395 3.03 -22.55 32.65
C ASN A 395 3.18 -21.02 32.61
N THR A 396 3.64 -20.41 33.70
CA THR A 396 3.88 -18.96 33.80
C THR A 396 5.36 -18.61 33.97
N SER A 397 6.26 -19.54 33.65
CA SER A 397 7.70 -19.35 33.84
C SER A 397 8.27 -18.24 32.97
N GLU A 398 9.33 -17.60 33.45
CA GLU A 398 10.13 -16.67 32.65
C GLU A 398 10.66 -17.34 31.37
N VAL A 399 10.96 -18.64 31.45
CA VAL A 399 11.35 -19.47 30.30
C VAL A 399 10.28 -19.46 29.21
N LEU A 400 9.00 -19.60 29.55
CA LEU A 400 7.91 -19.53 28.57
C LEU A 400 7.80 -18.14 27.93
N THR A 401 7.95 -17.09 28.73
CA THR A 401 7.93 -15.70 28.24
C THR A 401 9.06 -15.45 27.26
N ASN A 402 10.28 -15.87 27.61
CA ASN A 402 11.46 -15.74 26.75
C ASN A 402 11.32 -16.59 25.47
N MET A 403 10.73 -17.78 25.57
CA MET A 403 10.42 -18.58 24.39
C MET A 403 9.42 -17.87 23.48
N GLY A 404 8.34 -17.29 24.02
CA GLY A 404 7.36 -16.55 23.23
C GLY A 404 7.96 -15.31 22.55
N LYS A 405 8.82 -14.56 23.23
CA LYS A 405 9.59 -13.44 22.62
C LYS A 405 10.50 -13.92 21.49
N LYS A 406 11.10 -15.11 21.61
CA LYS A 406 11.89 -15.73 20.54
C LYS A 406 11.01 -16.06 19.33
N VAL A 407 9.83 -16.66 19.55
CA VAL A 407 8.87 -16.96 18.46
C VAL A 407 8.40 -15.67 17.79
N LEU A 408 8.12 -14.62 18.56
CA LEU A 408 7.75 -13.30 18.04
C LEU A 408 8.81 -12.77 17.07
N LYS A 409 10.09 -12.79 17.48
CA LYS A 409 11.20 -12.38 16.62
C LYS A 409 11.31 -13.23 15.35
N GLN A 410 11.15 -14.55 15.46
CA GLN A 410 11.19 -15.45 14.31
C GLN A 410 10.08 -15.14 13.29
N TYR A 411 8.86 -14.84 13.75
CA TYR A 411 7.80 -14.41 12.85
C TYR A 411 8.13 -13.08 12.17
N LEU A 412 8.58 -12.08 12.92
CA LEU A 412 8.93 -10.77 12.34
C LEU A 412 9.98 -10.91 11.23
N GLU A 413 11.02 -11.70 11.47
CA GLU A 413 12.06 -12.00 10.46
C GLU A 413 11.47 -12.73 9.25
N ALA A 414 10.62 -13.73 9.46
CA ALA A 414 9.98 -14.49 8.39
C ALA A 414 9.06 -13.63 7.52
N LEU A 415 8.21 -12.79 8.14
CA LEU A 415 7.29 -11.90 7.43
C LEU A 415 8.06 -10.89 6.57
N ALA A 416 9.10 -10.25 7.14
CA ALA A 416 9.95 -9.33 6.40
C ALA A 416 10.66 -10.01 5.22
N ALA A 417 11.16 -11.24 5.41
CA ALA A 417 11.80 -12.02 4.35
C ALA A 417 10.82 -12.39 3.22
N MET A 418 9.62 -12.89 3.56
CA MET A 418 8.59 -13.24 2.57
C MET A 418 8.08 -12.00 1.81
N SER A 419 7.81 -10.91 2.52
CA SER A 419 7.41 -9.61 1.93
C SER A 419 8.49 -9.09 0.97
N SER A 420 9.76 -9.17 1.35
CA SER A 420 10.88 -8.79 0.49
C SER A 420 10.98 -9.66 -0.77
N ALA A 421 10.79 -10.98 -0.64
CA ALA A 421 10.82 -11.91 -1.77
C ALA A 421 9.70 -11.62 -2.79
N LEU A 422 8.47 -11.40 -2.31
CA LEU A 422 7.31 -11.02 -3.11
C LEU A 422 7.51 -9.66 -3.81
N SER A 423 7.97 -8.66 -3.06
CA SER A 423 8.20 -7.31 -3.60
C SER A 423 9.27 -7.31 -4.70
N LYS A 424 10.32 -8.15 -4.59
CA LYS A 424 11.34 -8.28 -5.62
C LYS A 424 10.81 -8.88 -6.92
N GLN A 425 9.76 -9.70 -6.88
CA GLN A 425 9.19 -10.27 -8.10
C GLN A 425 8.51 -9.23 -8.99
N LEU A 426 7.88 -8.22 -8.37
CA LEU A 426 7.17 -7.15 -9.09
C LEU A 426 8.10 -6.28 -9.96
N GLY A 427 9.42 -6.31 -9.70
CA GLY A 427 10.44 -5.60 -10.49
C GLY A 427 11.27 -6.47 -11.44
N LYS A 428 10.95 -7.77 -11.62
CA LYS A 428 11.73 -8.67 -12.49
C LYS A 428 11.29 -8.59 -13.95
N TYR A 429 11.94 -7.73 -14.72
CA TYR A 429 11.84 -7.74 -16.17
C TYR A 429 12.44 -9.02 -16.75
N ASP A 430 11.79 -9.61 -17.75
CA ASP A 430 12.42 -10.65 -18.59
C ASP A 430 13.31 -9.96 -19.63
N MET A 431 14.51 -9.64 -19.15
CA MET A 431 15.57 -9.00 -19.93
C MET A 431 15.89 -9.76 -21.22
N TYR A 432 15.74 -11.08 -21.23
CA TYR A 432 16.04 -11.90 -22.40
C TYR A 432 15.01 -11.63 -23.51
N SER A 433 13.72 -11.65 -23.16
CA SER A 433 12.64 -11.29 -24.08
C SER A 433 12.75 -9.83 -24.55
N MET A 434 13.12 -8.91 -23.66
CA MET A 434 13.35 -7.49 -24.02
C MET A 434 14.49 -7.32 -25.03
N VAL A 435 15.66 -7.88 -24.74
CA VAL A 435 16.83 -7.77 -25.63
C VAL A 435 16.57 -8.47 -26.96
N ALA A 436 15.97 -9.67 -26.94
CA ALA A 436 15.58 -10.37 -28.16
C ALA A 436 14.62 -9.53 -29.00
N GLY A 437 13.54 -9.00 -28.39
CA GLY A 437 12.58 -8.13 -29.07
C GLY A 437 13.22 -6.89 -29.68
N MET A 438 14.12 -6.22 -28.95
CA MET A 438 14.86 -5.05 -29.44
C MET A 438 15.77 -5.40 -30.62
N MET A 439 16.48 -6.53 -30.54
CA MET A 439 17.33 -7.02 -31.64
C MET A 439 16.51 -7.36 -32.88
N PHE A 440 15.33 -7.97 -32.73
CA PHE A 440 14.40 -8.24 -33.83
C PHE A 440 13.95 -6.95 -34.51
N VAL A 441 13.50 -5.94 -33.75
CA VAL A 441 13.08 -4.65 -34.30
C VAL A 441 14.24 -3.94 -35.02
N PHE A 442 15.43 -3.95 -34.43
CA PHE A 442 16.61 -3.31 -35.00
C PHE A 442 17.08 -3.98 -36.30
N GLN A 443 17.12 -5.31 -36.35
CA GLN A 443 17.50 -6.07 -37.55
C GLN A 443 16.52 -5.85 -38.71
N VAL A 444 15.22 -5.79 -38.42
CA VAL A 444 14.20 -5.51 -39.43
C VAL A 444 14.33 -4.08 -39.96
N SER A 445 14.56 -3.11 -39.07
CA SER A 445 14.73 -1.68 -39.43
C SER A 445 16.00 -1.42 -40.27
N THR A 446 17.12 -2.04 -39.92
CA THR A 446 18.39 -1.91 -40.65
C THR A 446 18.39 -2.68 -41.97
N GLY A 447 17.74 -3.85 -42.00
CA GLY A 447 17.48 -4.60 -43.22
C GLY A 447 16.61 -3.82 -44.22
N HIS A 448 15.61 -3.09 -43.72
CA HIS A 448 14.77 -2.20 -44.52
C HIS A 448 15.57 -1.06 -45.19
N CYS A 449 16.46 -0.41 -44.44
CA CYS A 449 17.31 0.67 -44.94
C CYS A 449 18.32 0.19 -46.00
N SER A 450 18.89 -1.00 -45.78
CA SER A 450 19.83 -1.63 -46.71
C SER A 450 19.16 -2.08 -48.01
N PHE A 451 17.94 -2.59 -47.93
CA PHE A 451 17.15 -3.02 -49.08
C PHE A 451 16.63 -1.85 -49.93
N PHE A 452 16.18 -0.75 -49.30
CA PHE A 452 15.80 0.47 -50.02
C PHE A 452 16.99 1.11 -50.75
N ASN A 453 18.18 1.12 -50.14
CA ASN A 453 19.41 1.55 -50.81
C ASN A 453 19.76 0.66 -52.00
N LEU A 454 19.52 -0.65 -51.91
CA LEU A 454 19.73 -1.59 -53.01
C LEU A 454 18.73 -1.41 -54.17
N ILE A 455 17.46 -1.10 -53.86
CA ILE A 455 16.44 -0.77 -54.88
C ILE A 455 16.76 0.59 -55.53
N LYS A 456 17.16 1.59 -54.74
CA LYS A 456 17.58 2.90 -55.26
C LYS A 456 18.76 2.74 -56.21
N MET A 457 19.79 1.97 -55.84
CA MET A 457 20.93 1.67 -56.71
C MET A 457 20.53 0.95 -57.99
N LYS A 458 19.61 -0.02 -57.96
CA LYS A 458 19.13 -0.69 -59.18
C LYS A 458 18.39 0.24 -60.14
N ASN A 459 17.64 1.20 -59.64
CA ASN A 459 16.95 2.19 -60.48
C ASN A 459 17.88 3.29 -61.03
N THR A 460 19.12 3.42 -60.53
CA THR A 460 20.12 4.34 -61.10
C THR A 460 20.93 3.73 -62.25
N PHE A 461 20.82 2.41 -62.49
CA PHE A 461 21.52 1.70 -63.57
C PHE A 461 20.62 1.29 -64.74
N GLU A 462 19.36 1.73 -64.78
CA GLU A 462 18.48 1.68 -65.95
C GLU A 462 18.22 3.12 -66.46
N ILE A 463 19.22 3.72 -67.11
CA ILE A 463 19.09 4.80 -68.11
C ILE A 463 19.97 4.43 -69.29
#